data_AF-A0A4Z0F8R5-F1
#
_entry.id   AF-A0A4Z0F8R5-F1
#
_cell.length_a   1.000
_cell.length_b   1.000
_cell.length_c   1.000
_cell.angle_alpha   90.00
_cell.angle_beta   90.00
_cell.angle_gamma   90.00
#
_symmetry.space_group_name_H-M   'P 1'
#
loop_
_entity.id
_entity.type
_entity.pdbx_description
1 polymer ?
#
loop_
_entity_poly.entity_id
_entity_poly.type
_entity_poly.pdbx_seq_one_letter_code
_entity_poly.pdbx_strand_id
1 'polypeptide(L)'
;MQQRFEGVNGETLPDTQIPNWLQVEHLLQRFRDVWVAIETYPFLAVDTERLFSHCLGIGEFVVFANGCLLQNMRRDEAGRRLLNVFASASIDAGVSPDAKIIVEGMANPRAHWMIYFNDPFYVGMYPFAALGTRYIYIDDNGIYQRGFADQVDVAGRLRPRSVYVDFDPLADMVHTFQGEYINGPSNVPRDMGRLTALLDAIFVENGKIHAVAAQHHREHAPLEKPFDYIAPTLTRYGRLTHNDAGQPRIELSFALLHYEKALRELHDLKAAVHKNNTEGAFFHGVYCVVAVAACAEAIGNRLVFQETKIHPDHRDKRTPVQKMNEAAAALAQALGRGFVPLTAGQSHYDALEKARELRNAFMHAKERAESVDPESLTSIVFAAVDENHCRGYLKNLRLAVAQVYDQLAPHHRPPIVTRENVNWLEDLEVP
;
A
#
# COMPACT_ATOMS: atom_id res chain seq x y z
N MET A 1 12.53 -19.60 15.71
CA MET A 1 13.12 -19.87 14.37
C MET A 1 14.63 -19.79 14.53
N GLN A 2 15.39 -20.65 13.85
CA GLN A 2 16.83 -20.80 14.05
C GLN A 2 17.60 -19.86 13.09
N GLN A 3 18.48 -19.01 13.63
CA GLN A 3 19.41 -18.21 12.83
C GLN A 3 20.35 -19.12 12.04
N ARG A 4 20.73 -18.70 10.83
CA ARG A 4 21.63 -19.47 9.98
C ARG A 4 23.09 -19.25 10.34
N PHE A 5 23.45 -18.02 10.64
CA PHE A 5 24.79 -17.61 11.06
C PHE A 5 24.81 -17.43 12.57
N GLU A 6 25.96 -17.67 13.17
CA GLU A 6 26.22 -17.49 14.60
C GLU A 6 27.48 -16.66 14.80
N GLY A 7 27.69 -16.20 16.03
CA GLY A 7 28.94 -15.58 16.41
C GLY A 7 30.04 -16.62 16.58
N VAL A 8 31.30 -16.18 16.49
CA VAL A 8 32.47 -17.10 16.53
C VAL A 8 32.52 -17.93 17.82
N ASN A 9 31.96 -17.45 18.94
CA ASN A 9 31.89 -18.20 20.20
C ASN A 9 30.52 -18.86 20.44
N GLY A 10 29.71 -19.03 19.38
CA GLY A 10 28.36 -19.58 19.46
C GLY A 10 27.32 -18.61 20.01
N GLU A 11 27.66 -17.31 20.12
CA GLU A 11 26.69 -16.29 20.51
C GLU A 11 25.59 -16.10 19.46
N THR A 12 24.38 -15.84 19.93
CA THR A 12 23.26 -15.44 19.07
C THR A 12 23.54 -14.04 18.51
N LEU A 13 23.37 -13.89 17.20
CA LEU A 13 23.60 -12.62 16.54
C LEU A 13 22.46 -11.63 16.83
N PRO A 14 22.75 -10.31 16.84
CA PRO A 14 21.71 -9.30 17.04
C PRO A 14 20.58 -9.45 16.02
N ASP A 15 19.35 -9.18 16.44
CA ASP A 15 18.20 -9.15 15.55
C ASP A 15 17.91 -7.72 15.05
N THR A 16 17.03 -7.60 14.06
CA THR A 16 16.63 -6.31 13.49
C THR A 16 15.90 -5.36 14.46
N GLN A 17 15.63 -5.78 15.71
CA GLN A 17 14.95 -4.96 16.70
C GLN A 17 15.92 -4.14 17.56
N ILE A 18 17.22 -4.40 17.50
CA ILE A 18 18.20 -3.62 18.25
C ILE A 18 18.27 -2.16 17.76
N PRO A 19 18.46 -1.18 18.66
CA PRO A 19 18.88 0.15 18.28
C PRO A 19 20.17 0.07 17.45
N ASN A 20 20.27 0.86 16.37
CA ASN A 20 21.41 0.90 15.44
C ASN A 20 21.61 -0.30 14.52
N TRP A 21 20.58 -1.12 14.28
CA TRP A 21 20.68 -2.24 13.32
C TRP A 21 21.25 -1.82 11.95
N LEU A 22 20.87 -0.66 11.41
CA LEU A 22 21.41 -0.19 10.13
C LEU A 22 22.93 0.02 10.14
N GLN A 23 23.48 0.44 11.28
CA GLN A 23 24.91 0.56 11.48
C GLN A 23 25.56 -0.82 11.48
N VAL A 24 24.97 -1.80 12.18
CA VAL A 24 25.43 -3.20 12.17
C VAL A 24 25.41 -3.75 10.74
N GLU A 25 24.33 -3.54 10.00
CA GLU A 25 24.22 -4.02 8.62
C GLU A 25 25.24 -3.36 7.68
N HIS A 26 25.50 -2.06 7.84
CA HIS A 26 26.60 -1.39 7.15
C HIS A 26 27.95 -2.06 7.43
N LEU A 27 28.23 -2.34 8.70
CA LEU A 27 29.50 -2.95 9.11
C LEU A 27 29.68 -4.34 8.51
N LEU A 28 28.62 -5.14 8.46
CA LEU A 28 28.63 -6.46 7.84
C LEU A 28 28.95 -6.38 6.33
N GLN A 29 28.57 -5.31 5.63
CA GLN A 29 28.88 -5.08 4.22
C GLN A 29 30.27 -4.46 3.99
N ARG A 30 30.78 -3.72 4.98
CA ARG A 30 31.99 -2.89 4.84
C ARG A 30 33.26 -3.54 5.37
N PHE A 31 33.19 -4.26 6.49
CA PHE A 31 34.35 -4.74 7.23
C PHE A 31 34.54 -6.23 7.05
N ARG A 32 35.50 -6.60 6.19
CA ARG A 32 35.82 -7.98 5.86
C ARG A 32 36.28 -8.80 7.07
N ASP A 33 36.97 -8.15 8.00
CA ASP A 33 37.56 -8.73 9.21
C ASP A 33 36.53 -9.12 10.28
N VAL A 34 35.27 -8.71 10.11
CA VAL A 34 34.12 -9.15 10.93
C VAL A 34 33.66 -10.55 10.54
N TRP A 35 33.93 -10.99 9.31
CA TRP A 35 33.52 -12.30 8.83
C TRP A 35 34.65 -13.32 8.94
N VAL A 36 34.37 -14.42 9.63
CA VAL A 36 35.32 -15.50 9.88
C VAL A 36 34.85 -16.75 9.14
N ALA A 37 35.72 -17.32 8.32
CA ALA A 37 35.49 -18.60 7.68
C ALA A 37 35.64 -19.73 8.72
N ILE A 38 34.63 -20.57 8.86
CA ILE A 38 34.60 -21.70 9.81
C ILE A 38 34.43 -23.03 9.08
N GLU A 39 34.93 -24.13 9.65
CA GLU A 39 34.94 -25.44 8.99
C GLU A 39 33.57 -26.14 8.97
N THR A 40 32.63 -25.66 9.78
CA THR A 40 31.27 -26.22 9.90
C THR A 40 30.26 -25.35 9.19
N TYR A 41 29.24 -25.97 8.58
CA TYR A 41 28.10 -25.25 7.98
C TYR A 41 27.50 -24.26 8.99
N PRO A 42 27.23 -22.98 8.64
CA PRO A 42 27.14 -22.40 7.28
C PRO A 42 28.47 -21.91 6.67
N PHE A 43 29.61 -22.29 7.25
CA PHE A 43 30.98 -21.96 6.83
C PHE A 43 31.41 -20.51 7.03
N LEU A 44 30.53 -19.68 7.60
CA LEU A 44 30.81 -18.32 8.03
C LEU A 44 30.26 -18.09 9.44
N ALA A 45 31.03 -17.37 10.25
CA ALA A 45 30.62 -16.82 11.54
C ALA A 45 30.94 -15.33 11.60
N VAL A 46 30.29 -14.62 12.52
CA VAL A 46 30.52 -13.19 12.77
C VAL A 46 31.38 -13.03 14.02
N ASP A 47 32.50 -12.31 13.90
CA ASP A 47 33.28 -11.85 15.05
C ASP A 47 32.55 -10.66 15.68
N THR A 48 31.73 -10.94 16.70
CA THR A 48 30.89 -9.93 17.34
C THR A 48 31.71 -8.89 18.11
N GLU A 49 32.85 -9.28 18.68
CA GLU A 49 33.76 -8.36 19.37
C GLU A 49 34.30 -7.30 18.39
N ARG A 50 34.78 -7.72 17.23
CA ARG A 50 35.23 -6.80 16.17
C ARG A 50 34.10 -5.96 15.62
N LEU A 51 32.93 -6.56 15.39
CA LEU A 51 31.75 -5.82 14.93
C LEU A 51 31.44 -4.66 15.87
N PHE A 52 31.33 -4.93 17.18
CA PHE A 52 31.03 -3.89 18.17
C PHE A 52 32.18 -2.89 18.35
N SER A 53 33.44 -3.31 18.18
CA SER A 53 34.56 -2.39 18.15
C SER A 53 34.44 -1.38 17.00
N HIS A 54 34.04 -1.83 15.81
CA HIS A 54 33.84 -0.95 14.65
C HIS A 54 32.63 -0.01 14.82
N CYS A 55 31.58 -0.43 15.55
CA CYS A 55 30.42 0.44 15.83
C CYS A 55 30.79 1.76 16.52
N LEU A 56 31.87 1.80 17.31
CA LEU A 56 32.26 3.00 18.06
C LEU A 56 32.82 4.13 17.17
N GLY A 57 33.18 3.84 15.92
CA GLY A 57 33.92 4.77 15.05
C GLY A 57 33.14 5.35 13.86
N ILE A 58 31.85 5.03 13.71
CA ILE A 58 31.08 5.37 12.50
C ILE A 58 29.88 6.24 12.83
N GLY A 59 29.92 7.51 12.42
CA GLY A 59 28.80 8.45 12.49
C GLY A 59 28.04 8.61 11.16
N GLU A 60 28.74 8.48 10.03
CA GLU A 60 28.17 8.63 8.69
C GLU A 60 28.43 7.36 7.88
N PHE A 61 27.39 6.83 7.23
CA PHE A 61 27.51 5.59 6.47
C PHE A 61 26.40 5.37 5.44
N VAL A 62 26.67 4.46 4.50
CA VAL A 62 25.75 4.01 3.47
C VAL A 62 25.54 2.51 3.57
N VAL A 63 24.29 2.06 3.53
CA VAL A 63 23.94 0.64 3.62
C VAL A 63 22.91 0.26 2.57
N PHE A 64 23.11 -0.89 1.94
CA PHE A 64 22.11 -1.54 1.10
C PHE A 64 21.30 -2.49 1.99
N ALA A 65 20.36 -1.93 2.74
CA ALA A 65 19.65 -2.65 3.78
C ALA A 65 18.69 -3.72 3.21
N ASN A 66 18.48 -4.79 3.97
CA ASN A 66 17.49 -5.84 3.72
C ASN A 66 16.05 -5.39 4.08
N GLY A 67 15.80 -4.09 4.00
CA GLY A 67 14.57 -3.42 4.37
C GLY A 67 14.47 -2.09 3.64
N CYS A 68 13.39 -1.36 3.90
CA CYS A 68 13.26 0.01 3.42
C CYS A 68 12.64 0.92 4.47
N LEU A 69 13.04 2.18 4.42
CA LEU A 69 12.39 3.24 5.15
C LEU A 69 11.03 3.52 4.52
N LEU A 70 10.03 3.40 5.37
CA LEU A 70 8.69 3.85 5.12
C LEU A 70 8.45 5.12 5.92
N GLN A 71 7.52 5.92 5.46
CA GLN A 71 7.13 7.15 6.12
C GLN A 71 5.64 7.41 6.00
N ASN A 72 5.16 8.37 6.81
CA ASN A 72 3.86 9.04 6.62
C ASN A 72 2.65 8.21 7.01
N MET A 73 2.91 7.13 7.74
CA MET A 73 1.92 6.21 8.29
C MET A 73 2.51 5.64 9.58
N ARG A 74 1.65 5.40 10.56
CA ARG A 74 2.09 4.79 11.83
C ARG A 74 2.50 3.34 11.60
N ARG A 75 3.52 2.89 12.33
CA ARG A 75 4.12 1.55 12.19
C ARG A 75 3.10 0.42 12.43
N ASP A 76 2.21 0.60 13.39
CA ASP A 76 1.12 -0.33 13.75
C ASP A 76 0.03 -0.44 12.68
N GLU A 77 -0.23 0.65 11.95
CA GLU A 77 -1.18 0.64 10.84
C GLU A 77 -0.59 0.03 9.56
N ALA A 78 0.72 0.18 9.37
CA ALA A 78 1.38 -0.08 8.11
C ALA A 78 1.30 -1.52 7.61
N GLY A 79 1.53 -2.50 8.49
CA GLY A 79 1.50 -3.92 8.12
C GLY A 79 0.15 -4.30 7.51
N ARG A 80 -0.95 -3.93 8.18
CA ARG A 80 -2.32 -4.12 7.68
C ARG A 80 -2.51 -3.40 6.34
N ARG A 81 -2.13 -2.12 6.23
CA ARG A 81 -2.35 -1.35 4.99
C ARG A 81 -1.53 -1.84 3.80
N LEU A 82 -0.30 -2.31 4.01
CA LEU A 82 0.54 -2.89 2.96
C LEU A 82 -0.02 -4.24 2.52
N LEU A 83 -0.40 -5.11 3.46
CA LEU A 83 -1.11 -6.36 3.16
C LEU A 83 -2.39 -6.07 2.37
N ASN A 84 -3.13 -5.01 2.69
CA ASN A 84 -4.36 -4.62 1.96
C ASN A 84 -4.08 -4.29 0.48
N VAL A 85 -2.93 -3.68 0.16
CA VAL A 85 -2.53 -3.39 -1.22
C VAL A 85 -2.28 -4.69 -2.00
N PHE A 86 -1.69 -5.69 -1.36
CA PHE A 86 -1.33 -6.97 -1.99
C PHE A 86 -2.46 -8.02 -1.98
N ALA A 87 -3.29 -8.06 -0.94
CA ALA A 87 -4.27 -9.12 -0.71
C ALA A 87 -5.67 -8.80 -1.23
N SER A 88 -5.95 -7.58 -1.70
CA SER A 88 -7.24 -7.10 -2.25
C SER A 88 -8.50 -7.26 -1.40
N ALA A 89 -8.46 -7.99 -0.27
CA ALA A 89 -9.61 -8.43 0.50
C ALA A 89 -9.87 -7.60 1.78
N SER A 90 -9.45 -6.32 1.82
CA SER A 90 -9.49 -5.57 3.06
C SER A 90 -10.61 -4.56 3.22
N ILE A 91 -10.96 -4.36 4.48
CA ILE A 91 -12.06 -3.59 5.01
C ILE A 91 -11.77 -2.08 5.13
N ASP A 92 -10.50 -1.68 4.99
CA ASP A 92 -10.06 -0.30 5.21
C ASP A 92 -9.59 0.40 3.92
N ALA A 93 -9.89 1.70 3.77
CA ALA A 93 -9.39 2.57 2.71
C ALA A 93 -7.85 2.68 2.75
N GLY A 94 -7.13 2.05 1.82
CA GLY A 94 -5.67 1.87 1.93
C GLY A 94 -4.80 3.06 1.51
N VAL A 95 -3.81 2.77 0.68
CA VAL A 95 -2.77 3.70 0.24
C VAL A 95 -3.08 4.19 -1.18
N SER A 96 -2.95 5.49 -1.46
CA SER A 96 -3.00 6.00 -2.84
C SER A 96 -1.70 5.66 -3.58
N PRO A 97 -1.72 5.43 -4.91
CA PRO A 97 -0.48 5.38 -5.71
C PRO A 97 0.46 6.58 -5.47
N ASP A 98 -0.12 7.75 -5.17
CA ASP A 98 0.62 9.00 -4.94
C ASP A 98 1.11 9.19 -3.48
N ALA A 99 0.91 8.20 -2.61
CA ALA A 99 1.11 8.35 -1.17
C ALA A 99 2.57 8.35 -0.68
N LYS A 100 3.56 8.32 -1.59
CA LYS A 100 5.01 8.41 -1.30
C LYS A 100 5.44 7.71 0.00
N ILE A 101 4.94 6.48 0.22
CA ILE A 101 5.12 5.76 1.49
C ILE A 101 6.56 5.30 1.64
N ILE A 102 7.17 4.86 0.55
CA ILE A 102 8.59 4.57 0.51
C ILE A 102 9.32 5.92 0.54
N VAL A 103 10.26 6.08 1.46
CA VAL A 103 11.11 7.27 1.52
C VAL A 103 11.92 7.37 0.22
N GLU A 104 11.91 8.54 -0.40
CA GLU A 104 12.77 8.90 -1.53
C GLU A 104 13.35 10.29 -1.23
N GLY A 105 14.64 10.36 -0.94
CA GLY A 105 15.31 11.51 -0.34
C GLY A 105 15.39 11.45 1.19
N MET A 106 15.42 12.61 1.84
CA MET A 106 15.43 12.75 3.29
C MET A 106 14.16 12.16 3.92
N ALA A 107 14.35 11.29 4.92
CA ALA A 107 13.28 10.72 5.70
C ALA A 107 12.72 11.76 6.68
N ASN A 108 11.40 11.84 6.83
CA ASN A 108 10.79 12.70 7.83
C ASN A 108 11.18 12.26 9.25
N PRO A 109 11.88 13.09 10.05
CA PRO A 109 12.40 12.70 11.37
C PRO A 109 11.32 12.28 12.38
N ARG A 110 10.06 12.69 12.21
CA ARG A 110 8.94 12.39 13.11
C ARG A 110 7.96 11.36 12.58
N ALA A 111 8.12 10.91 11.34
CA ALA A 111 7.14 10.04 10.69
C ALA A 111 7.74 8.94 9.82
N HIS A 112 9.03 8.62 9.98
CA HIS A 112 9.66 7.48 9.32
C HIS A 112 9.81 6.29 10.27
N TRP A 113 9.87 5.10 9.70
CA TRP A 113 10.19 3.86 10.39
C TRP A 113 10.70 2.85 9.36
N MET A 114 11.42 1.83 9.84
CA MET A 114 12.01 0.80 8.99
C MET A 114 11.11 -0.44 8.93
N ILE A 115 10.86 -0.96 7.72
CA ILE A 115 10.34 -2.31 7.51
C ILE A 115 11.48 -3.22 7.03
N TYR A 116 11.70 -4.34 7.71
CA TYR A 116 12.57 -5.42 7.25
C TYR A 116 11.72 -6.50 6.61
N PHE A 117 12.12 -6.97 5.42
CA PHE A 117 11.37 -8.00 4.69
C PHE A 117 11.70 -9.41 5.17
N ASN A 118 12.95 -9.61 5.61
CA ASN A 118 13.45 -10.84 6.19
C ASN A 118 14.47 -10.49 7.28
N ASP A 119 14.66 -11.39 8.24
CA ASP A 119 15.75 -11.26 9.20
C ASP A 119 17.08 -11.57 8.49
N PRO A 120 18.10 -10.68 8.58
CA PRO A 120 19.30 -10.76 7.73
C PRO A 120 20.18 -11.98 7.96
N PHE A 121 20.01 -12.71 9.07
CA PHE A 121 20.74 -13.95 9.32
C PHE A 121 19.92 -15.21 9.02
N TYR A 122 18.81 -15.10 8.29
CA TYR A 122 18.00 -16.25 7.88
C TYR A 122 18.50 -16.90 6.58
N VAL A 123 17.95 -18.08 6.29
CA VAL A 123 18.23 -18.81 5.05
C VAL A 123 17.86 -17.97 3.83
N GLY A 124 18.79 -17.87 2.88
CA GLY A 124 18.64 -17.08 1.65
C GLY A 124 19.10 -15.63 1.75
N MET A 125 19.49 -15.14 2.92
CA MET A 125 19.99 -13.78 3.12
C MET A 125 21.53 -13.71 3.04
N TYR A 126 22.04 -12.57 2.56
CA TYR A 126 23.47 -12.30 2.39
C TYR A 126 23.81 -10.91 2.95
N PRO A 127 23.81 -10.76 4.30
CA PRO A 127 23.96 -9.45 4.94
C PRO A 127 25.33 -8.79 4.66
N PHE A 128 26.31 -9.57 4.20
CA PHE A 128 27.62 -9.07 3.79
C PHE A 128 27.67 -8.52 2.37
N ALA A 129 26.63 -8.65 1.55
CA ALA A 129 26.66 -8.24 0.15
C ALA A 129 25.77 -7.00 -0.09
N ALA A 130 26.34 -5.95 -0.68
CA ALA A 130 25.62 -4.73 -1.03
C ALA A 130 24.78 -4.91 -2.31
N LEU A 131 23.82 -5.84 -2.34
CA LEU A 131 23.00 -6.21 -3.50
C LEU A 131 21.56 -5.65 -3.43
N GLY A 132 21.41 -4.38 -3.09
CA GLY A 132 20.11 -3.70 -3.02
C GLY A 132 19.83 -2.79 -4.21
N THR A 133 18.54 -2.59 -4.54
CA THR A 133 18.09 -1.58 -5.52
C THR A 133 18.01 -0.18 -4.95
N ARG A 134 18.08 -0.06 -3.62
CA ARG A 134 18.06 1.17 -2.86
C ARG A 134 19.16 1.13 -1.83
N TYR A 135 19.69 2.31 -1.49
CA TYR A 135 20.53 2.47 -0.33
C TYR A 135 19.88 3.41 0.68
N ILE A 136 20.29 3.25 1.93
CA ILE A 136 20.03 4.18 3.02
C ILE A 136 21.34 4.85 3.38
N TYR A 137 21.29 6.18 3.52
CA TYR A 137 22.41 6.99 3.96
C TYR A 137 22.08 7.62 5.30
N ILE A 138 23.02 7.61 6.23
CA ILE A 138 22.90 8.25 7.54
C ILE A 138 24.07 9.19 7.69
N ASP A 139 23.79 10.44 8.03
CA ASP A 139 24.75 11.49 8.33
C ASP A 139 24.27 12.34 9.53
N ASP A 140 24.99 13.42 9.84
CA ASP A 140 24.64 14.34 10.92
C ASP A 140 23.31 15.10 10.67
N ASN A 141 22.84 15.16 9.42
CA ASN A 141 21.63 15.87 9.02
C ASN A 141 20.38 14.98 9.11
N GLY A 142 20.54 13.66 9.01
CA GLY A 142 19.47 12.70 9.22
C GLY A 142 19.64 11.40 8.46
N ILE A 143 18.50 10.82 8.07
CA ILE A 143 18.43 9.54 7.36
C ILE A 143 17.85 9.78 5.98
N TYR A 144 18.43 9.18 4.96
CA TYR A 144 18.02 9.31 3.56
C TYR A 144 17.85 7.93 2.94
N GLN A 145 16.93 7.81 1.99
CA GLN A 145 16.81 6.61 1.15
C GLN A 145 16.66 7.00 -0.31
N ARG A 146 17.35 6.30 -1.21
CA ARG A 146 17.26 6.58 -2.65
C ARG A 146 17.17 5.33 -3.51
N GLY A 147 16.38 5.43 -4.58
CA GLY A 147 16.51 4.56 -5.75
C GLY A 147 17.91 4.67 -6.33
N PHE A 148 18.54 3.52 -6.57
CA PHE A 148 19.93 3.45 -7.07
C PHE A 148 20.10 2.45 -8.22
N ALA A 149 19.24 1.43 -8.28
CA ALA A 149 19.23 0.43 -9.33
C ALA A 149 17.81 -0.09 -9.56
N ASP A 150 17.57 -0.73 -10.70
CA ASP A 150 16.37 -1.50 -11.00
C ASP A 150 16.63 -3.00 -10.87
N GLN A 151 15.61 -3.78 -10.60
CA GLN A 151 15.73 -5.24 -10.55
C GLN A 151 15.54 -5.82 -11.96
N VAL A 152 16.49 -6.65 -12.42
CA VAL A 152 16.44 -7.30 -13.74
C VAL A 152 16.66 -8.81 -13.61
N ASP A 153 16.08 -9.57 -14.53
CA ASP A 153 16.35 -11.00 -14.67
C ASP A 153 17.47 -11.21 -15.70
N VAL A 154 18.55 -11.86 -15.25
CA VAL A 154 19.65 -12.31 -16.12
C VAL A 154 19.78 -13.82 -15.99
N ALA A 155 19.35 -14.54 -17.03
CA ALA A 155 19.41 -16.01 -17.11
C ALA A 155 18.70 -16.73 -15.94
N GLY A 156 17.52 -16.23 -15.55
CA GLY A 156 16.71 -16.80 -14.45
C GLY A 156 17.17 -16.36 -13.07
N ARG A 157 18.01 -15.32 -12.97
CA ARG A 157 18.55 -14.80 -11.71
C ARG A 157 18.26 -13.31 -11.59
N LEU A 158 17.49 -12.95 -10.57
CA LEU A 158 17.21 -11.56 -10.25
C LEU A 158 18.44 -10.88 -9.66
N ARG A 159 18.84 -9.74 -10.23
CA ARG A 159 19.97 -8.92 -9.74
C ARG A 159 19.72 -7.44 -9.98
N PRO A 160 20.31 -6.53 -9.18
CA PRO A 160 20.22 -5.10 -9.41
C PRO A 160 21.01 -4.68 -10.67
N ARG A 161 20.47 -3.73 -11.43
CA ARG A 161 21.14 -3.07 -12.56
C ARG A 161 21.08 -1.57 -12.37
N SER A 162 22.24 -0.93 -12.43
CA SER A 162 22.35 0.51 -12.25
C SER A 162 23.09 1.13 -13.43
N VAL A 163 22.76 2.40 -13.72
CA VAL A 163 23.53 3.25 -14.62
C VAL A 163 24.79 3.80 -13.95
N TYR A 164 24.87 3.73 -12.60
CA TYR A 164 25.96 4.30 -11.80
C TYR A 164 27.09 3.31 -11.51
N VAL A 165 26.76 2.03 -11.31
CA VAL A 165 27.73 0.97 -10.97
C VAL A 165 27.30 -0.38 -11.54
N ASP A 166 28.28 -1.19 -11.91
CA ASP A 166 28.05 -2.57 -12.33
C ASP A 166 27.99 -3.51 -11.11
N PHE A 167 26.85 -4.16 -10.94
CA PHE A 167 26.60 -5.12 -9.87
C PHE A 167 26.92 -6.57 -10.28
N ASP A 168 27.16 -6.84 -11.56
CA ASP A 168 27.33 -8.21 -12.07
C ASP A 168 28.48 -8.96 -11.37
N PRO A 169 29.68 -8.37 -11.14
CA PRO A 169 30.75 -9.06 -10.44
C PRO A 169 30.37 -9.52 -9.02
N LEU A 170 29.71 -8.65 -8.25
CA LEU A 170 29.27 -8.98 -6.89
C LEU A 170 28.18 -10.05 -6.91
N ALA A 171 27.19 -9.92 -7.81
CA ALA A 171 26.09 -10.87 -7.93
C ALA A 171 26.60 -12.28 -8.30
N ASP A 172 27.56 -12.36 -9.21
CA ASP A 172 28.14 -13.64 -9.63
C ASP A 172 28.95 -14.29 -8.49
N MET A 173 29.73 -13.52 -7.73
CA MET A 173 30.46 -14.04 -6.57
C MET A 173 29.54 -14.53 -5.44
N VAL A 174 28.45 -13.81 -5.15
CA VAL A 174 27.44 -14.25 -4.17
C VAL A 174 26.76 -15.53 -4.66
N HIS A 175 26.51 -15.66 -5.97
CA HIS A 175 25.98 -16.88 -6.53
C HIS A 175 26.96 -18.05 -6.44
N THR A 176 28.25 -17.83 -6.66
CA THR A 176 29.31 -18.84 -6.42
C THR A 176 29.30 -19.27 -4.95
N PHE A 177 29.25 -18.34 -4.01
CA PHE A 177 29.14 -18.65 -2.58
C PHE A 177 27.92 -19.54 -2.29
N GLN A 178 26.75 -19.16 -2.82
CA GLN A 178 25.52 -19.93 -2.66
C GLN A 178 25.61 -21.33 -3.27
N GLY A 179 26.11 -21.45 -4.50
CA GLY A 179 26.20 -22.73 -5.21
C GLY A 179 27.18 -23.70 -4.56
N GLU A 180 28.39 -23.22 -4.22
CA GLU A 180 29.47 -24.08 -3.77
C GLU A 180 29.42 -24.38 -2.27
N TYR A 181 29.12 -23.38 -1.43
CA TYR A 181 29.24 -23.52 0.02
C TYR A 181 27.90 -23.80 0.70
N ILE A 182 26.80 -23.32 0.12
CA ILE A 182 25.47 -23.42 0.75
C ILE A 182 24.66 -24.58 0.21
N ASN A 183 24.45 -24.61 -1.10
CA ASN A 183 23.59 -25.59 -1.78
C ASN A 183 24.38 -26.77 -2.36
N GLY A 184 25.71 -26.76 -2.22
CA GLY A 184 26.57 -27.82 -2.72
C GLY A 184 26.37 -29.15 -1.96
N PRO A 185 26.86 -30.28 -2.50
CA PRO A 185 26.71 -31.60 -1.87
C PRO A 185 27.24 -31.63 -0.43
N SER A 186 26.47 -32.15 0.52
CA SER A 186 26.81 -32.14 1.97
C SER A 186 28.06 -32.95 2.33
N ASN A 187 28.44 -33.92 1.49
CA ASN A 187 29.47 -34.92 1.79
C ASN A 187 30.85 -34.58 1.20
N VAL A 188 31.03 -33.36 0.68
CA VAL A 188 32.28 -32.93 0.05
C VAL A 188 32.94 -31.87 0.93
N PRO A 189 34.21 -32.04 1.35
CA PRO A 189 34.95 -31.00 2.07
C PRO A 189 34.93 -29.68 1.30
N ARG A 190 34.75 -28.57 2.02
CA ARG A 190 34.77 -27.23 1.42
C ARG A 190 36.19 -26.66 1.44
N ASP A 191 36.55 -25.99 0.36
CA ASP A 191 37.82 -25.27 0.27
C ASP A 191 37.71 -23.91 0.98
N MET A 192 38.09 -23.90 2.25
CA MET A 192 38.02 -22.70 3.08
C MET A 192 39.00 -21.60 2.64
N GLY A 193 40.10 -21.97 1.97
CA GLY A 193 41.04 -21.02 1.39
C GLY A 193 40.40 -20.27 0.21
N ARG A 194 39.70 -21.01 -0.66
CA ARG A 194 38.92 -20.42 -1.76
C ARG A 194 37.75 -19.58 -1.25
N LEU A 195 37.07 -20.00 -0.17
CA LEU A 195 36.03 -19.18 0.46
C LEU A 195 36.59 -17.85 0.96
N THR A 196 37.73 -17.88 1.66
CA THR A 196 38.40 -16.68 2.17
C THR A 196 38.73 -15.71 1.04
N ALA A 197 39.31 -16.19 -0.06
CA ALA A 197 39.61 -15.38 -1.23
C ALA A 197 38.35 -14.82 -1.92
N LEU A 198 37.27 -15.61 -1.98
CA LEU A 198 35.98 -15.17 -2.52
C LEU A 198 35.38 -14.04 -1.68
N LEU A 199 35.43 -14.14 -0.35
CA LEU A 199 34.99 -13.08 0.55
C LEU A 199 35.84 -11.82 0.34
N ASP A 200 37.16 -11.94 0.26
CA ASP A 200 38.04 -10.78 0.04
C ASP A 200 37.65 -10.03 -1.25
N ALA A 201 37.38 -10.76 -2.33
CA ALA A 201 36.92 -10.19 -3.60
C ALA A 201 35.52 -9.53 -3.49
N ILE A 202 34.59 -10.16 -2.76
CA ILE A 202 33.26 -9.59 -2.48
C ILE A 202 33.38 -8.23 -1.78
N PHE A 203 34.23 -8.13 -0.76
CA PHE A 203 34.39 -6.88 -0.02
C PHE A 203 35.10 -5.79 -0.82
N VAL A 204 35.93 -6.15 -1.80
CA VAL A 204 36.47 -5.20 -2.79
C VAL A 204 35.35 -4.62 -3.65
N GLU A 205 34.43 -5.44 -4.16
CA GLU A 205 33.30 -4.95 -4.96
C GLU A 205 32.28 -4.16 -4.15
N ASN A 206 31.97 -4.59 -2.92
CA ASN A 206 31.15 -3.78 -1.98
C ASN A 206 31.75 -2.39 -1.80
N GLY A 207 33.08 -2.28 -1.61
CA GLY A 207 33.77 -1.01 -1.44
C GLY A 207 33.53 -0.05 -2.61
N LYS A 208 33.52 -0.55 -3.85
CA LYS A 208 33.20 0.25 -5.04
C LYS A 208 31.75 0.72 -5.05
N ILE A 209 30.81 -0.20 -4.77
CA ILE A 209 29.37 0.10 -4.75
C ILE A 209 29.05 1.15 -3.67
N HIS A 210 29.56 0.99 -2.44
CA HIS A 210 29.37 1.96 -1.38
C HIS A 210 29.98 3.32 -1.72
N ALA A 211 31.17 3.36 -2.34
CA ALA A 211 31.81 4.62 -2.74
C ALA A 211 30.96 5.38 -3.78
N VAL A 212 30.41 4.68 -4.77
CA VAL A 212 29.53 5.30 -5.78
C VAL A 212 28.20 5.74 -5.16
N ALA A 213 27.60 4.94 -4.27
CA ALA A 213 26.36 5.31 -3.58
C ALA A 213 26.54 6.54 -2.67
N ALA A 214 27.68 6.63 -1.97
CA ALA A 214 28.02 7.81 -1.18
C ALA A 214 28.23 9.05 -2.07
N GLN A 215 28.88 8.89 -3.23
CA GLN A 215 29.02 9.99 -4.19
C GLN A 215 27.65 10.45 -4.73
N HIS A 216 26.80 9.50 -5.12
CA HIS A 216 25.43 9.77 -5.56
C HIS A 216 24.63 10.50 -4.47
N HIS A 217 24.80 10.13 -3.19
CA HIS A 217 24.15 10.85 -2.09
C HIS A 217 24.60 12.31 -2.02
N ARG A 218 25.92 12.56 -2.02
CA ARG A 218 26.50 13.91 -1.92
C ARG A 218 26.06 14.84 -3.05
N GLU A 219 25.78 14.30 -4.24
CA GLU A 219 25.28 15.08 -5.38
C GLU A 219 23.82 15.52 -5.21
N HIS A 220 23.00 14.76 -4.47
CA HIS A 220 21.55 15.00 -4.37
C HIS A 220 21.13 15.63 -3.04
N ALA A 221 21.78 15.28 -1.93
CA ALA A 221 21.38 15.73 -0.59
C ALA A 221 21.30 17.26 -0.43
N PRO A 222 22.22 18.08 -0.98
CA PRO A 222 22.16 19.54 -0.83
C PRO A 222 20.93 20.21 -1.46
N LEU A 223 20.21 19.51 -2.34
CA LEU A 223 19.05 20.04 -3.06
C LEU A 223 17.73 19.80 -2.31
N GLU A 224 17.76 19.09 -1.19
CA GLU A 224 16.56 18.65 -0.50
C GLU A 224 16.10 19.63 0.58
N LYS A 225 14.77 19.77 0.65
CA LYS A 225 14.13 20.55 1.70
C LYS A 225 13.74 19.61 2.83
N PRO A 226 14.15 19.89 4.08
CA PRO A 226 13.65 19.14 5.21
C PRO A 226 12.15 19.36 5.34
N PHE A 227 11.44 18.32 5.76
CA PHE A 227 10.05 18.41 6.15
C PHE A 227 9.85 17.63 7.44
N ASP A 228 9.10 18.24 8.36
CA ASP A 228 8.89 17.74 9.70
C ASP A 228 7.40 17.75 10.03
N TYR A 229 6.79 16.58 10.13
CA TYR A 229 5.40 16.45 10.57
C TYR A 229 5.17 15.14 11.30
N ILE A 230 4.11 15.14 12.09
CA ILE A 230 3.62 13.94 12.78
C ILE A 230 2.89 13.05 11.77
N ALA A 231 3.16 11.75 11.80
CA ALA A 231 2.44 10.79 10.97
C ALA A 231 0.90 10.95 11.15
N PRO A 232 0.13 11.09 10.06
CA PRO A 232 -1.32 11.17 10.14
C PRO A 232 -1.91 9.88 10.72
N THR A 233 -3.05 10.00 11.40
CA THR A 233 -3.83 8.84 11.86
C THR A 233 -4.82 8.45 10.78
N LEU A 234 -4.74 7.23 10.25
CA LEU A 234 -5.64 6.77 9.21
C LEU A 234 -6.83 6.02 9.81
N THR A 235 -8.01 6.61 9.68
CA THR A 235 -9.26 5.89 9.99
C THR A 235 -9.50 4.78 8.95
N ARG A 236 -10.46 3.88 9.22
CA ARG A 236 -10.93 2.89 8.22
C ARG A 236 -11.34 3.53 6.90
N TYR A 237 -11.78 4.80 6.91
CA TYR A 237 -12.23 5.53 5.73
C TYR A 237 -11.13 6.39 5.08
N GLY A 238 -10.01 6.60 5.76
CA GLY A 238 -8.95 7.49 5.30
C GLY A 238 -7.92 6.78 4.42
N ARG A 239 -7.69 7.33 3.24
CA ARG A 239 -6.61 6.96 2.32
C ARG A 239 -5.47 7.98 2.41
N LEU A 240 -4.24 7.51 2.62
CA LEU A 240 -3.07 8.39 2.58
C LEU A 240 -2.78 8.83 1.14
N THR A 241 -2.52 10.13 0.94
CA THR A 241 -2.11 10.77 -0.31
C THR A 241 -1.13 11.91 -0.03
N HIS A 242 -0.60 12.56 -1.07
CA HIS A 242 0.30 13.71 -0.98
C HIS A 242 -0.20 14.88 -1.81
N ASN A 243 0.08 16.11 -1.37
CA ASN A 243 -0.13 17.29 -2.20
C ASN A 243 1.07 17.55 -3.13
N ASP A 244 0.94 18.56 -3.99
CA ASP A 244 1.99 18.96 -4.94
C ASP A 244 3.32 19.33 -4.26
N ALA A 245 3.27 19.79 -3.00
CA ALA A 245 4.43 20.09 -2.18
C ALA A 245 5.04 18.85 -1.48
N GLY A 246 4.50 17.65 -1.69
CA GLY A 246 4.96 16.43 -1.04
C GLY A 246 4.60 16.30 0.43
N GLN A 247 3.64 17.08 0.94
CA GLN A 247 3.11 16.94 2.29
C GLN A 247 1.98 15.90 2.31
N PRO A 248 1.90 15.05 3.34
CA PRO A 248 0.88 14.03 3.45
C PRO A 248 -0.48 14.69 3.64
N ARG A 249 -1.50 14.05 3.07
CA ARG A 249 -2.90 14.38 3.23
C ARG A 249 -3.69 13.10 3.42
N ILE A 250 -4.81 13.21 4.11
CA ILE A 250 -5.79 12.13 4.21
C ILE A 250 -6.92 12.46 3.23
N GLU A 251 -7.14 11.58 2.29
CA GLU A 251 -8.33 11.59 1.45
C GLU A 251 -9.38 10.66 2.08
N LEU A 252 -10.56 11.17 2.38
CA LEU A 252 -11.63 10.36 2.93
C LEU A 252 -12.39 9.64 1.79
N SER A 253 -12.54 8.32 1.92
CA SER A 253 -13.38 7.52 1.04
C SER A 253 -14.84 7.60 1.48
N PHE A 254 -15.52 8.67 1.06
CA PHE A 254 -16.96 8.84 1.31
C PHE A 254 -17.79 7.71 0.70
N ALA A 255 -17.36 7.15 -0.44
CA ALA A 255 -17.98 5.96 -1.01
C ALA A 255 -17.93 4.77 -0.04
N LEU A 256 -16.79 4.52 0.62
CA LEU A 256 -16.69 3.44 1.61
C LEU A 256 -17.59 3.67 2.81
N LEU A 257 -17.60 4.90 3.33
CA LEU A 257 -18.43 5.29 4.47
C LEU A 257 -19.92 5.09 4.19
N HIS A 258 -20.41 5.58 3.04
CA HIS A 258 -21.84 5.47 2.69
C HIS A 258 -22.25 4.05 2.32
N TYR A 259 -21.37 3.30 1.66
CA TYR A 259 -21.64 1.90 1.33
C TYR A 259 -21.75 1.02 2.58
N GLU A 260 -20.82 1.17 3.53
CA GLU A 260 -20.90 0.47 4.83
C GLU A 260 -22.17 0.84 5.59
N LYS A 261 -22.56 2.13 5.59
CA LYS A 261 -23.82 2.55 6.19
C LYS A 261 -25.01 1.87 5.54
N ALA A 262 -25.09 1.82 4.22
CA ALA A 262 -26.19 1.15 3.51
C ALA A 262 -26.30 -0.34 3.87
N LEU A 263 -25.19 -1.05 4.00
CA LEU A 263 -25.19 -2.47 4.38
C LEU A 263 -25.61 -2.70 5.84
N ARG A 264 -25.16 -1.84 6.77
CA ARG A 264 -25.63 -1.88 8.17
C ARG A 264 -27.14 -1.66 8.25
N GLU A 265 -27.65 -0.67 7.51
CA GLU A 265 -29.09 -0.40 7.44
C GLU A 265 -29.87 -1.56 6.80
N LEU A 266 -29.34 -2.21 5.76
CA LEU A 266 -29.95 -3.43 5.22
C LEU A 266 -30.00 -4.55 6.26
N HIS A 267 -28.92 -4.74 7.03
CA HIS A 267 -28.88 -5.75 8.09
C HIS A 267 -29.91 -5.46 9.19
N ASP A 268 -29.99 -4.22 9.64
CA ASP A 268 -30.94 -3.79 10.67
C ASP A 268 -32.39 -3.84 10.17
N LEU A 269 -32.63 -3.52 8.89
CA LEU A 269 -33.90 -3.71 8.19
C LEU A 269 -34.35 -5.17 8.26
N LYS A 270 -33.47 -6.12 7.91
CA LYS A 270 -33.76 -7.57 7.99
C LYS A 270 -34.11 -7.98 9.42
N ALA A 271 -33.33 -7.52 10.40
CA ALA A 271 -33.56 -7.81 11.81
C ALA A 271 -34.92 -7.25 12.30
N ALA A 272 -35.29 -6.05 11.85
CA ALA A 272 -36.58 -5.43 12.16
C ALA A 272 -37.75 -6.18 11.53
N VAL A 273 -37.64 -6.57 10.25
CA VAL A 273 -38.63 -7.40 9.55
C VAL A 273 -38.82 -8.74 10.27
N HIS A 274 -37.74 -9.41 10.65
CA HIS A 274 -37.82 -10.68 11.38
C HIS A 274 -38.52 -10.54 12.76
N LYS A 275 -38.38 -9.39 13.41
CA LYS A 275 -39.04 -9.05 14.67
C LYS A 275 -40.47 -8.51 14.48
N ASN A 276 -41.00 -8.47 13.26
CA ASN A 276 -42.27 -7.83 12.92
C ASN A 276 -42.34 -6.34 13.35
N ASN A 277 -41.20 -5.65 13.41
CA ASN A 277 -41.12 -4.23 13.72
C ASN A 277 -41.23 -3.41 12.42
N THR A 278 -42.46 -3.07 12.03
CA THR A 278 -42.76 -2.37 10.77
C THR A 278 -42.18 -0.95 10.73
N GLU A 279 -42.24 -0.21 11.83
CA GLU A 279 -41.66 1.15 11.92
C GLU A 279 -40.14 1.12 11.81
N GLY A 280 -39.50 0.18 12.51
CA GLY A 280 -38.06 -0.04 12.41
C GLY A 280 -37.63 -0.45 11.01
N ALA A 281 -38.39 -1.35 10.37
CA ALA A 281 -38.11 -1.78 9.00
C ALA A 281 -38.18 -0.59 8.04
N PHE A 282 -39.25 0.21 8.12
CA PHE A 282 -39.36 1.42 7.30
C PHE A 282 -38.19 2.39 7.51
N PHE A 283 -37.87 2.68 8.77
CA PHE A 283 -36.77 3.58 9.13
C PHE A 283 -35.45 3.12 8.49
N HIS A 284 -35.07 1.86 8.71
CA HIS A 284 -33.82 1.31 8.17
C HIS A 284 -33.82 1.23 6.64
N GLY A 285 -34.96 0.91 6.03
CA GLY A 285 -35.13 0.96 4.57
C GLY A 285 -34.86 2.34 3.98
N VAL A 286 -35.43 3.39 4.58
CA VAL A 286 -35.19 4.78 4.16
C VAL A 286 -33.71 5.14 4.25
N TYR A 287 -33.05 4.84 5.37
CA TYR A 287 -31.63 5.15 5.54
C TYR A 287 -30.72 4.33 4.63
N CYS A 288 -31.09 3.08 4.30
CA CYS A 288 -30.38 2.29 3.30
C CYS A 288 -30.42 2.98 1.93
N VAL A 289 -31.60 3.39 1.44
CA VAL A 289 -31.73 4.09 0.15
C VAL A 289 -30.97 5.42 0.13
N VAL A 290 -31.09 6.20 1.21
CA VAL A 290 -30.34 7.47 1.34
C VAL A 290 -28.83 7.23 1.29
N ALA A 291 -28.33 6.20 1.97
CA ALA A 291 -26.92 5.86 1.97
C ALA A 291 -26.44 5.33 0.60
N VAL A 292 -27.25 4.55 -0.12
CA VAL A 292 -26.93 4.13 -1.50
C VAL A 292 -26.83 5.34 -2.42
N ALA A 293 -27.80 6.26 -2.36
CA ALA A 293 -27.78 7.48 -3.17
C ALA A 293 -26.56 8.38 -2.86
N ALA A 294 -26.20 8.51 -1.58
CA ALA A 294 -25.01 9.23 -1.15
C ALA A 294 -23.70 8.55 -1.62
N CYS A 295 -23.68 7.21 -1.65
CA CYS A 295 -22.56 6.46 -2.19
C CYS A 295 -22.40 6.69 -3.71
N ALA A 296 -23.49 6.64 -4.48
CA ALA A 296 -23.46 6.94 -5.91
C ALA A 296 -22.92 8.35 -6.18
N GLU A 297 -23.40 9.34 -5.42
CA GLU A 297 -22.93 10.74 -5.48
C GLU A 297 -21.42 10.84 -5.18
N ALA A 298 -20.94 10.17 -4.12
CA ALA A 298 -19.52 10.17 -3.76
C ALA A 298 -18.63 9.55 -4.85
N ILE A 299 -19.11 8.52 -5.55
CA ILE A 299 -18.40 7.89 -6.67
C ILE A 299 -18.38 8.81 -7.89
N GLY A 300 -19.50 9.44 -8.23
CA GLY A 300 -19.56 10.44 -9.30
C GLY A 300 -18.59 11.59 -9.03
N ASN A 301 -18.59 12.15 -7.81
CA ASN A 301 -17.67 13.22 -7.42
C ASN A 301 -16.20 12.79 -7.46
N ARG A 302 -15.90 11.52 -7.13
CA ARG A 302 -14.56 10.97 -7.28
C ARG A 302 -14.11 10.94 -8.73
N LEU A 303 -14.96 10.51 -9.68
CA LEU A 303 -14.61 10.51 -11.10
C LEU A 303 -14.35 11.92 -11.62
N VAL A 304 -15.19 12.90 -11.25
CA VAL A 304 -14.95 14.31 -11.60
C VAL A 304 -13.63 14.82 -11.02
N PHE A 305 -13.29 14.46 -9.79
CA PHE A 305 -11.99 14.81 -9.21
C PHE A 305 -10.83 14.11 -9.95
N GLN A 306 -10.99 12.85 -10.35
CA GLN A 306 -9.96 12.14 -11.12
C GLN A 306 -9.68 12.82 -12.46
N GLU A 307 -10.73 13.32 -13.11
CA GLU A 307 -10.70 14.05 -14.38
C GLU A 307 -10.13 15.47 -14.24
N THR A 308 -10.70 16.29 -13.34
CA THR A 308 -10.38 17.73 -13.24
C THR A 308 -9.33 18.09 -12.18
N LYS A 309 -9.04 17.19 -11.25
CA LYS A 309 -8.33 17.46 -9.98
C LYS A 309 -9.04 18.45 -9.04
N ILE A 310 -10.34 18.71 -9.28
CA ILE A 310 -11.17 19.60 -8.46
C ILE A 310 -12.41 18.82 -7.99
N HIS A 311 -12.71 18.92 -6.70
CA HIS A 311 -13.94 18.34 -6.17
C HIS A 311 -15.15 19.18 -6.60
N PRO A 312 -16.24 18.55 -7.08
CA PRO A 312 -17.50 19.25 -7.34
C PRO A 312 -17.99 19.99 -6.10
N ASP A 313 -18.47 21.21 -6.29
CA ASP A 313 -19.12 22.00 -5.26
C ASP A 313 -20.63 22.13 -5.51
N HIS A 314 -21.32 22.91 -4.68
CA HIS A 314 -22.77 23.13 -4.76
C HIS A 314 -23.27 23.70 -6.11
N ARG A 315 -22.38 24.20 -6.98
CA ARG A 315 -22.70 24.70 -8.31
C ARG A 315 -22.83 23.57 -9.34
N ASP A 316 -22.20 22.42 -9.10
CA ASP A 316 -22.36 21.24 -9.96
C ASP A 316 -23.75 20.64 -9.74
N LYS A 317 -24.64 20.81 -10.73
CA LYS A 317 -26.03 20.35 -10.68
C LYS A 317 -26.26 18.98 -11.34
N ARG A 318 -25.20 18.36 -11.86
CA ARG A 318 -25.31 17.04 -12.52
C ARG A 318 -25.74 15.97 -11.51
N THR A 319 -26.54 15.00 -11.95
CA THR A 319 -26.89 13.82 -11.14
C THR A 319 -25.66 12.92 -10.96
N PRO A 320 -25.65 12.01 -9.96
CA PRO A 320 -24.57 11.02 -9.82
C PRO A 320 -24.23 10.29 -11.12
N VAL A 321 -25.24 9.82 -11.86
CA VAL A 321 -25.03 9.05 -13.10
C VAL A 321 -24.48 9.95 -14.21
N GLN A 322 -24.95 11.19 -14.32
CA GLN A 322 -24.38 12.18 -15.26
C GLN A 322 -22.91 12.45 -14.96
N LYS A 323 -22.54 12.65 -13.68
CA LYS A 323 -21.15 12.82 -13.26
C LYS A 323 -20.30 11.62 -13.63
N MET A 324 -20.79 10.40 -13.37
CA MET A 324 -20.08 9.17 -13.74
C MET A 324 -19.85 9.09 -15.25
N ASN A 325 -20.90 9.30 -16.05
CA ASN A 325 -20.82 9.19 -17.51
C ASN A 325 -19.88 10.24 -18.13
N GLU A 326 -20.06 11.52 -17.77
CA GLU A 326 -19.29 12.62 -18.36
C GLU A 326 -17.81 12.54 -17.99
N ALA A 327 -17.50 12.35 -16.70
CA ALA A 327 -16.11 12.28 -16.25
C ALA A 327 -15.40 11.02 -16.76
N ALA A 328 -16.08 9.86 -16.79
CA ALA A 328 -15.49 8.65 -17.34
C ALA A 328 -15.29 8.74 -18.86
N ALA A 329 -16.20 9.37 -19.60
CA ALA A 329 -16.01 9.63 -21.03
C ALA A 329 -14.76 10.50 -21.28
N ALA A 330 -14.60 11.59 -20.52
CA ALA A 330 -13.43 12.46 -20.62
C ALA A 330 -12.12 11.73 -20.25
N LEU A 331 -12.10 10.94 -19.18
CA LEU A 331 -10.95 10.12 -18.79
C LEU A 331 -10.60 9.06 -19.86
N ALA A 332 -11.60 8.39 -20.44
CA ALA A 332 -11.39 7.41 -21.51
C ALA A 332 -10.85 8.08 -22.78
N GLN A 333 -11.38 9.25 -23.13
CA GLN A 333 -10.91 10.04 -24.26
C GLN A 333 -9.46 10.49 -24.08
N ALA A 334 -9.07 10.92 -22.88
CA ALA A 334 -7.67 11.26 -22.55
C ALA A 334 -6.72 10.06 -22.72
N LEU A 335 -7.24 8.83 -22.62
CA LEU A 335 -6.51 7.58 -22.88
C LEU A 335 -6.63 7.10 -24.35
N GLY A 336 -7.27 7.88 -25.23
CA GLY A 336 -7.48 7.52 -26.63
C GLY A 336 -8.50 6.39 -26.86
N ARG A 337 -9.46 6.21 -25.94
CA ARG A 337 -10.44 5.12 -25.96
C ARG A 337 -11.87 5.65 -26.10
N GLY A 338 -12.76 4.81 -26.65
CA GLY A 338 -14.20 5.03 -26.58
C GLY A 338 -14.77 4.68 -25.20
N PHE A 339 -15.92 5.24 -24.87
CA PHE A 339 -16.64 4.98 -23.62
C PHE A 339 -18.12 4.73 -23.88
N VAL A 340 -18.67 3.68 -23.26
CA VAL A 340 -20.10 3.35 -23.32
C VAL A 340 -20.77 3.83 -22.03
N PRO A 341 -21.63 4.87 -22.08
CA PRO A 341 -22.29 5.43 -20.90
C PRO A 341 -23.37 4.50 -20.34
N LEU A 342 -23.68 4.71 -19.06
CA LEU A 342 -24.89 4.18 -18.43
C LEU A 342 -26.11 4.88 -19.04
N THR A 343 -27.11 4.13 -19.49
CA THR A 343 -28.29 4.69 -20.18
C THR A 343 -29.61 4.20 -19.59
N ALA A 344 -30.66 5.00 -19.73
CA ALA A 344 -32.01 4.65 -19.29
C ALA A 344 -32.50 3.32 -19.88
N GLY A 345 -33.19 2.52 -19.07
CA GLY A 345 -33.61 1.16 -19.41
C GLY A 345 -32.58 0.09 -19.05
N GLN A 346 -31.35 0.47 -18.67
CA GLN A 346 -30.41 -0.45 -18.03
C GLN A 346 -30.74 -0.55 -16.54
N SER A 347 -30.80 -1.78 -16.01
CA SER A 347 -31.20 -2.02 -14.60
C SER A 347 -30.41 -1.19 -13.59
N HIS A 348 -29.12 -1.00 -13.85
CA HIS A 348 -28.22 -0.29 -12.94
C HIS A 348 -28.29 1.23 -13.10
N TYR A 349 -28.64 1.75 -14.28
CA TYR A 349 -28.99 3.17 -14.45
C TYR A 349 -30.27 3.48 -13.69
N ASP A 350 -31.34 2.70 -13.96
CA ASP A 350 -32.68 2.97 -13.45
C ASP A 350 -32.71 2.85 -11.91
N ALA A 351 -31.98 1.88 -11.34
CA ALA A 351 -31.86 1.71 -9.91
C ALA A 351 -31.17 2.91 -9.22
N LEU A 352 -30.09 3.44 -9.80
CA LEU A 352 -29.37 4.57 -9.22
C LEU A 352 -30.17 5.87 -9.29
N GLU A 353 -30.83 6.12 -10.42
CA GLU A 353 -31.72 7.28 -10.55
C GLU A 353 -32.93 7.16 -9.62
N LYS A 354 -33.51 5.96 -9.47
CA LYS A 354 -34.60 5.73 -8.53
C LYS A 354 -34.19 5.98 -7.08
N ALA A 355 -33.02 5.49 -6.66
CA ALA A 355 -32.50 5.73 -5.32
C ALA A 355 -32.29 7.24 -5.05
N ARG A 356 -31.78 7.98 -6.04
CA ARG A 356 -31.65 9.44 -5.97
C ARG A 356 -32.99 10.15 -5.83
N GLU A 357 -33.99 9.76 -6.63
CA GLU A 357 -35.34 10.32 -6.56
C GLU A 357 -36.00 10.08 -5.20
N LEU A 358 -35.90 8.85 -4.67
CA LEU A 358 -36.42 8.51 -3.34
C LEU A 358 -35.72 9.32 -2.25
N ARG A 359 -34.38 9.42 -2.26
CA ARG A 359 -33.63 10.28 -1.34
C ARG A 359 -34.14 11.72 -1.38
N ASN A 360 -34.33 12.29 -2.57
CA ASN A 360 -34.87 13.65 -2.74
C ASN A 360 -36.26 13.79 -2.15
N ALA A 361 -37.14 12.81 -2.41
CA ALA A 361 -38.47 12.78 -1.87
C ALA A 361 -38.47 12.80 -0.33
N PHE A 362 -37.58 12.02 0.31
CA PHE A 362 -37.44 11.99 1.77
C PHE A 362 -36.86 13.29 2.34
N MET A 363 -35.80 13.83 1.73
CA MET A 363 -35.13 15.05 2.22
C MET A 363 -36.02 16.30 2.13
N HIS A 364 -36.85 16.39 1.09
CA HIS A 364 -37.72 17.54 0.83
C HIS A 364 -39.19 17.28 1.21
N ALA A 365 -39.47 16.23 1.98
CA ALA A 365 -40.84 15.86 2.34
C ALA A 365 -41.60 17.00 3.06
N LYS A 366 -40.89 17.80 3.88
CA LYS A 366 -41.44 18.96 4.60
C LYS A 366 -41.75 20.18 3.73
N GLU A 367 -41.28 20.20 2.49
CA GLU A 367 -41.33 21.36 1.58
C GLU A 367 -42.43 21.22 0.52
N ARG A 368 -43.18 20.10 0.55
CA ARG A 368 -44.27 19.85 -0.38
C ARG A 368 -45.48 20.72 -0.03
N ALA A 369 -45.98 21.46 -1.03
CA ALA A 369 -47.18 22.29 -0.91
C ALA A 369 -48.49 21.47 -0.93
N GLU A 370 -48.40 20.19 -1.32
CA GLU A 370 -49.54 19.29 -1.49
C GLU A 370 -49.77 18.46 -0.23
N SER A 371 -51.05 18.33 0.17
CA SER A 371 -51.48 17.42 1.22
C SER A 371 -51.06 15.99 0.87
N VAL A 372 -50.27 15.36 1.73
CA VAL A 372 -49.87 13.96 1.56
C VAL A 372 -51.07 13.06 1.81
N ASP A 373 -51.48 12.26 0.82
CA ASP A 373 -52.35 11.11 1.04
C ASP A 373 -51.55 10.02 1.80
N PRO A 374 -51.86 9.79 3.09
CA PRO A 374 -51.05 8.90 3.90
C PRO A 374 -51.23 7.44 3.53
N GLU A 375 -52.29 6.99 2.85
CA GLU A 375 -52.44 5.57 2.54
C GLU A 375 -51.68 5.17 1.26
N SER A 376 -51.86 5.91 0.16
CA SER A 376 -51.17 5.61 -1.09
C SER A 376 -49.66 5.90 -1.03
N LEU A 377 -49.27 7.00 -0.36
CA LEU A 377 -47.86 7.34 -0.20
C LEU A 377 -47.15 6.31 0.68
N THR A 378 -47.76 5.90 1.80
CA THR A 378 -47.16 4.91 2.70
C THR A 378 -46.99 3.56 1.99
N SER A 379 -47.98 3.09 1.23
CA SER A 379 -47.90 1.81 0.50
C SER A 379 -46.80 1.77 -0.58
N ILE A 380 -46.72 2.81 -1.42
CA ILE A 380 -45.73 2.89 -2.51
C ILE A 380 -44.31 3.10 -1.96
N VAL A 381 -44.17 3.93 -0.93
CA VAL A 381 -42.88 4.26 -0.34
C VAL A 381 -42.36 3.09 0.50
N PHE A 382 -43.20 2.41 1.28
CA PHE A 382 -42.79 1.20 2.03
C PHE A 382 -42.30 0.11 1.08
N ALA A 383 -42.99 -0.13 -0.04
CA ALA A 383 -42.57 -1.13 -1.02
C ALA A 383 -41.21 -0.78 -1.64
N ALA A 384 -40.95 0.49 -1.93
CA ALA A 384 -39.72 0.95 -2.58
C ALA A 384 -38.48 0.94 -1.65
N VAL A 385 -38.66 0.76 -0.34
CA VAL A 385 -37.57 0.72 0.65
C VAL A 385 -37.48 -0.61 1.40
N ASP A 386 -38.17 -1.64 0.91
CA ASP A 386 -38.13 -2.98 1.50
C ASP A 386 -36.76 -3.65 1.32
N GLU A 387 -36.61 -4.85 1.91
CA GLU A 387 -35.36 -5.62 1.84
C GLU A 387 -34.93 -5.89 0.39
N ASN A 388 -35.87 -6.29 -0.46
CA ASN A 388 -35.58 -6.68 -1.85
C ASN A 388 -35.08 -5.49 -2.67
N HIS A 389 -35.70 -4.31 -2.50
CA HIS A 389 -35.28 -3.10 -3.18
C HIS A 389 -33.95 -2.60 -2.66
N CYS A 390 -33.72 -2.60 -1.34
CA CYS A 390 -32.43 -2.23 -0.76
C CYS A 390 -31.28 -3.10 -1.31
N ARG A 391 -31.48 -4.42 -1.38
CA ARG A 391 -30.55 -5.36 -2.04
C ARG A 391 -30.35 -5.01 -3.51
N GLY A 392 -31.44 -4.76 -4.22
CA GLY A 392 -31.43 -4.38 -5.63
C GLY A 392 -30.61 -3.12 -5.89
N TYR A 393 -30.77 -2.08 -5.08
CA TYR A 393 -30.02 -0.84 -5.19
C TYR A 393 -28.52 -1.04 -4.93
N LEU A 394 -28.16 -1.79 -3.88
CA LEU A 394 -26.76 -2.11 -3.55
C LEU A 394 -26.06 -2.91 -4.65
N LYS A 395 -26.73 -3.95 -5.16
CA LYS A 395 -26.22 -4.77 -6.27
C LYS A 395 -26.03 -3.93 -7.54
N ASN A 396 -27.05 -3.16 -7.92
CA ASN A 396 -26.98 -2.33 -9.12
C ASN A 396 -25.96 -1.20 -9.01
N LEU A 397 -25.73 -0.64 -7.82
CA LEU A 397 -24.62 0.29 -7.58
C LEU A 397 -23.27 -0.36 -7.90
N ARG A 398 -23.01 -1.59 -7.44
CA ARG A 398 -21.77 -2.31 -7.76
C ARG A 398 -21.63 -2.55 -9.26
N LEU A 399 -22.70 -3.01 -9.92
CA LEU A 399 -22.70 -3.29 -11.36
C LEU A 399 -22.45 -2.03 -12.20
N ALA A 400 -23.09 -0.90 -11.86
CA ALA A 400 -22.83 0.37 -12.52
C ALA A 400 -21.36 0.79 -12.39
N VAL A 401 -20.79 0.66 -11.19
CA VAL A 401 -19.40 1.05 -10.92
C VAL A 401 -18.42 0.15 -11.64
N ALA A 402 -18.67 -1.16 -11.69
CA ALA A 402 -17.89 -2.12 -12.47
C ALA A 402 -17.89 -1.74 -13.96
N GLN A 403 -19.09 -1.55 -14.55
CA GLN A 403 -19.23 -1.17 -15.96
C GLN A 403 -18.45 0.11 -16.31
N VAL A 404 -18.45 1.12 -15.42
CA VAL A 404 -17.71 2.37 -15.65
C VAL A 404 -16.19 2.15 -15.53
N TYR A 405 -15.72 1.52 -14.44
CA TYR A 405 -14.28 1.43 -14.17
C TYR A 405 -13.55 0.35 -14.97
N ASP A 406 -14.23 -0.71 -15.41
CA ASP A 406 -13.62 -1.74 -16.27
C ASP A 406 -13.15 -1.15 -17.61
N GLN A 407 -13.86 -0.13 -18.12
CA GLN A 407 -13.48 0.61 -19.33
C GLN A 407 -12.26 1.54 -19.11
N LEU A 408 -11.98 1.93 -17.86
CA LEU A 408 -10.89 2.83 -17.48
C LEU A 408 -9.63 2.10 -16.97
N ALA A 409 -9.70 0.78 -16.78
CA ALA A 409 -8.59 -0.03 -16.34
C ALA A 409 -7.43 -0.06 -17.38
N PRO A 410 -6.16 -0.21 -16.95
CA PRO A 410 -5.68 -0.29 -15.57
C PRO A 410 -5.42 1.09 -14.91
N HIS A 411 -5.59 2.18 -15.65
CA HIS A 411 -5.21 3.54 -15.24
C HIS A 411 -6.07 4.08 -14.08
N HIS A 412 -7.35 3.74 -14.07
CA HIS A 412 -8.24 4.04 -12.95
C HIS A 412 -8.85 2.75 -12.40
N ARG A 413 -8.85 2.63 -11.07
CA ARG A 413 -9.43 1.48 -10.37
C ARG A 413 -10.71 1.88 -9.64
N PRO A 414 -11.71 0.98 -9.59
CA PRO A 414 -12.93 1.25 -8.85
C PRO A 414 -12.63 1.48 -7.36
N PRO A 415 -13.50 2.21 -6.64
CA PRO A 415 -13.47 2.25 -5.19
C PRO A 415 -13.41 0.84 -4.61
N ILE A 416 -12.69 0.70 -3.48
CA ILE A 416 -12.50 -0.61 -2.85
C ILE A 416 -13.87 -1.26 -2.61
N VAL A 417 -14.83 -0.56 -2.01
CA VAL A 417 -16.17 -1.08 -1.67
C VAL A 417 -17.01 -1.75 -2.74
N THR A 418 -16.74 -1.50 -4.01
CA THR A 418 -17.57 -2.03 -5.09
C THR A 418 -16.98 -3.25 -5.78
N ARG A 419 -15.78 -3.73 -5.38
CA ARG A 419 -15.16 -4.91 -6.03
C ARG A 419 -15.86 -6.21 -5.61
N GLU A 420 -15.63 -7.29 -6.34
CA GLU A 420 -16.16 -8.61 -5.98
C GLU A 420 -15.21 -9.36 -5.04
N ASN A 421 -15.75 -10.31 -4.26
CA ASN A 421 -14.98 -11.24 -3.41
C ASN A 421 -14.12 -10.59 -2.31
N VAL A 422 -14.60 -9.49 -1.74
CA VAL A 422 -13.96 -8.92 -0.56
C VAL A 422 -14.94 -8.95 0.60
N ASN A 423 -14.54 -9.63 1.67
CA ASN A 423 -15.27 -9.65 2.92
C ASN A 423 -14.91 -8.39 3.71
N TRP A 424 -15.50 -7.25 3.34
CA TRP A 424 -15.18 -5.96 3.97
C TRP A 424 -15.84 -5.74 5.33
N LEU A 425 -16.85 -6.52 5.70
CA LEU A 425 -17.74 -6.20 6.81
C LEU A 425 -18.11 -7.42 7.68
N GLU A 426 -17.16 -8.34 7.83
CA GLU A 426 -17.33 -9.54 8.68
C GLU A 426 -18.61 -10.30 8.29
N ASP A 427 -19.59 -10.39 9.20
CA ASP A 427 -20.85 -11.12 9.03
C ASP A 427 -21.95 -10.34 8.29
N LEU A 428 -21.70 -9.08 7.90
CA LEU A 428 -22.67 -8.31 7.13
C LEU A 428 -22.75 -8.83 5.69
N GLU A 429 -23.97 -9.08 5.26
CA GLU A 429 -24.27 -9.48 3.90
C GLU A 429 -23.92 -8.38 2.90
N VAL A 430 -23.25 -8.75 1.81
CA VAL A 430 -22.93 -7.87 0.67
C VAL A 430 -23.69 -8.36 -0.57
N PRO A 431 -24.79 -7.70 -0.97
CA PRO A 431 -25.63 -8.11 -2.10
C PRO A 431 -24.97 -8.06 -3.49
#